data_AF-A0AAP5MXB6-F1
#
_entry.id   AF-A0AAP5MXB6-F1
#
_cell.length_a   1.000
_cell.length_b   1.000
_cell.length_c   1.000
_cell.angle_alpha   90.00
_cell.angle_beta   90.00
_cell.angle_gamma   90.00
#
_symmetry.space_group_name_H-M   'P 1'
#
loop_
_entity.id
_entity.type
_entity.pdbx_description
1 polymer ?
#
loop_
_entity_poly.entity_id
_entity_poly.type
_entity_poly.pdbx_seq_one_letter_code
_entity_poly.pdbx_strand_id
1 'polypeptide(L)'
;MWMAALSLPSLTAIILLYAAGEHAALYNQTFVTVSGFTLGIGYIVTLILLLQNSGVKRWLKPLSAYGQMALTNYLLHTVISVSLFVPGHLYRKIGLRQGVLISVFLTVIQITLSNWWLCHFRFGPAEWAWRCFTYGQLQPLKKSG
;
A
#
# COMPACT_ATOMS: atom_id res chain seq x y z
N MET A 1 20.18 -6.20 -3.61
CA MET A 1 21.16 -5.12 -3.84
C MET A 1 21.39 -4.84 -5.33
N TRP A 2 21.49 -5.85 -6.20
CA TRP A 2 21.72 -5.68 -7.65
C TRP A 2 20.53 -5.12 -8.46
N MET A 3 19.28 -5.29 -8.01
CA MET A 3 18.09 -4.78 -8.73
C MET A 3 17.90 -3.25 -8.59
N ALA A 4 18.34 -2.63 -7.49
CA ALA A 4 18.37 -1.17 -7.37
C ALA A 4 19.35 -0.55 -8.38
N ALA A 5 20.44 -1.26 -8.68
CA ALA A 5 21.39 -0.90 -9.73
C ALA A 5 20.85 -1.10 -11.15
N LEU A 6 19.77 -1.89 -11.35
CA LEU A 6 19.04 -2.00 -12.61
C LEU A 6 17.95 -0.90 -12.77
N SER A 7 17.40 -0.40 -11.65
CA SER A 7 16.46 0.72 -11.67
C SER A 7 17.13 2.08 -11.91
N LEU A 8 18.41 2.23 -11.54
CA LEU A 8 19.18 3.45 -11.76
C LEU A 8 19.41 3.79 -13.25
N PRO A 9 19.84 2.87 -14.13
CA PRO A 9 20.03 3.15 -15.56
C PRO A 9 18.73 3.45 -16.30
N SER A 10 17.59 2.87 -15.88
CA SER A 10 16.29 3.24 -16.44
C SER A 10 15.87 4.65 -16.00
N LEU A 11 16.12 5.03 -14.74
CA LEU A 11 15.89 6.39 -14.24
C LEU A 11 16.81 7.43 -14.89
N THR A 12 18.09 7.12 -15.08
CA THR A 12 19.03 8.04 -15.74
C THR A 12 18.72 8.19 -17.22
N ALA A 13 18.34 7.11 -17.92
CA ALA A 13 17.87 7.20 -19.31
C ALA A 13 16.63 8.08 -19.45
N ILE A 14 15.69 8.00 -18.50
CA ILE A 14 14.50 8.86 -18.45
C ILE A 14 14.88 10.34 -18.27
N ILE A 15 15.79 10.65 -17.34
CA ILE A 15 16.23 12.02 -17.09
C ILE A 15 16.97 12.60 -18.31
N LEU A 16 17.83 11.80 -18.96
CA LEU A 16 18.60 12.23 -20.13
C LEU A 16 17.71 12.45 -21.37
N LEU A 17 16.74 11.59 -21.62
CA LEU A 17 15.79 11.74 -22.73
C LEU A 17 14.81 12.91 -22.50
N TYR A 18 14.40 13.13 -21.25
CA TYR A 18 13.59 14.30 -20.90
C TYR A 18 14.37 15.61 -21.05
N ALA A 19 15.66 15.62 -20.68
CA ALA A 19 16.56 16.75 -20.88
C ALA A 19 16.90 17.02 -22.36
N ALA A 20 16.82 16.00 -23.22
CA ALA A 20 17.05 16.10 -24.66
C ALA A 20 15.87 16.68 -25.45
N GLY A 21 14.72 16.96 -24.82
CA GLY A 21 13.59 17.65 -25.45
C GLY A 21 12.71 16.80 -26.37
N GLU A 22 12.92 15.47 -26.43
CA GLU A 22 12.06 14.57 -27.20
C GLU A 22 10.76 14.25 -26.44
N HIS A 23 9.78 15.14 -26.59
CA HIS A 23 8.44 14.99 -25.99
C HIS A 23 7.52 14.05 -26.77
N ALA A 24 8.05 12.99 -27.41
CA ALA A 24 7.17 12.04 -28.10
C ALA A 24 6.34 11.27 -27.05
N ALA A 25 5.02 11.43 -27.08
CA ALA A 25 4.09 10.86 -26.10
C ALA A 25 4.25 9.33 -25.94
N LEU A 26 4.63 8.64 -27.02
CA LEU A 26 4.90 7.19 -27.04
C LEU A 26 6.11 6.79 -26.18
N TYR A 27 7.19 7.58 -26.19
CA TYR A 27 8.36 7.32 -25.35
C TYR A 27 8.00 7.48 -23.88
N ASN A 28 7.37 8.59 -23.50
CA ASN A 28 6.94 8.83 -22.12
C ASN A 28 6.06 7.70 -21.57
N GLN A 29 5.10 7.22 -22.36
CA GLN A 29 4.19 6.15 -21.92
C GLN A 29 4.90 4.80 -21.75
N THR A 30 5.84 4.48 -22.65
CA THR A 30 6.65 3.26 -22.55
C THR A 30 7.57 3.33 -21.33
N PHE A 31 8.20 4.48 -21.08
CA PHE A 31 9.07 4.70 -19.93
C PHE A 31 8.33 4.63 -18.59
N VAL A 32 7.16 5.25 -18.48
CA VAL A 32 6.33 5.20 -17.26
C VAL A 32 5.91 3.76 -16.95
N THR A 33 5.53 3.00 -17.99
CA THR A 33 5.10 1.61 -17.83
C THR A 33 6.24 0.72 -17.36
N VAL A 34 7.39 0.77 -18.05
CA VAL A 34 8.56 -0.06 -17.73
C VAL A 34 9.14 0.30 -16.35
N SER A 35 9.29 1.60 -16.06
CA SER A 35 9.82 2.05 -14.77
C SER A 35 8.93 1.64 -13.59
N GLY A 36 7.60 1.65 -13.76
CA GLY A 36 6.66 1.19 -12.74
C GLY A 36 6.89 -0.27 -12.33
N PHE A 37 7.03 -1.17 -13.31
CA PHE A 37 7.33 -2.58 -13.04
C PHE A 37 8.69 -2.77 -12.38
N THR A 38 9.73 -2.08 -12.89
CA THR A 38 11.07 -2.17 -12.33
C THR A 38 11.13 -1.68 -10.88
N LEU A 39 10.48 -0.55 -10.58
CA LEU A 39 10.37 -0.01 -9.21
C LEU A 39 9.61 -0.96 -8.29
N GLY A 40 8.49 -1.53 -8.77
CA GLY A 40 7.72 -2.51 -8.01
C GLY A 40 8.55 -3.73 -7.61
N ILE A 41 9.29 -4.31 -8.55
CA ILE A 41 10.22 -5.42 -8.27
C ILE A 41 11.33 -4.97 -7.30
N GLY A 42 11.89 -3.78 -7.51
CA GLY A 42 12.89 -3.18 -6.64
C GLY A 42 12.41 -3.09 -5.18
N TYR A 43 11.18 -2.62 -4.96
CA TYR A 43 10.57 -2.56 -3.63
C TYR A 43 10.35 -3.94 -3.02
N ILE A 44 9.81 -4.90 -3.78
CA ILE A 44 9.58 -6.27 -3.29
C ILE A 44 10.89 -6.93 -2.85
N VAL A 45 11.92 -6.88 -3.70
CA VAL A 45 13.24 -7.47 -3.41
C VAL A 45 13.88 -6.79 -2.20
N THR A 46 13.81 -5.47 -2.12
CA THR A 46 14.35 -4.71 -0.99
C THR A 46 13.64 -5.08 0.31
N LEU A 47 12.30 -5.19 0.28
CA LEU A 47 11.51 -5.59 1.45
C LEU A 47 11.82 -7.02 1.89
N ILE A 48 11.96 -7.97 0.96
CA ILE A 48 12.34 -9.36 1.27
C ILE A 48 13.70 -9.41 1.95
N LEU A 49 14.70 -8.69 1.42
CA LEU A 49 16.04 -8.62 2.02
C LEU A 49 16.02 -7.98 3.41
N LEU A 50 15.27 -6.88 3.59
CA LEU A 50 15.07 -6.24 4.89
C LEU A 50 14.43 -7.19 5.90
N LEU A 51 13.47 -8.01 5.48
CA LEU A 51 12.78 -8.97 6.34
C LEU A 51 13.64 -10.19 6.74
N GLN A 52 14.79 -10.41 6.10
CA GLN A 52 15.77 -11.42 6.54
C GLN A 52 16.46 -11.00 7.85
N ASN A 53 16.54 -9.70 8.14
CA ASN A 53 17.07 -9.21 9.40
C ASN A 53 16.00 -9.33 10.51
N SER A 54 16.33 -10.05 11.57
CA SER A 54 15.44 -10.30 12.71
C SER A 54 15.02 -9.02 13.44
N GLY A 55 15.88 -8.01 13.49
CA GLY A 55 15.58 -6.70 14.06
C GLY A 55 14.47 -5.99 13.28
N VAL A 56 14.67 -5.84 11.97
CA VAL A 56 13.70 -5.18 11.07
C VAL A 56 12.37 -5.94 11.02
N LYS A 57 12.42 -7.28 10.99
CA LYS A 57 11.23 -8.13 11.06
C LYS A 57 10.38 -7.86 12.31
N ARG A 58 11.01 -7.61 13.47
CA ARG A 58 10.30 -7.27 14.71
C ARG A 58 9.61 -5.91 14.61
N TRP A 59 10.29 -4.91 14.04
CA TRP A 59 9.73 -3.58 13.83
C TRP A 59 8.58 -3.56 12.82
N LEU A 60 8.66 -4.37 11.76
CA LEU A 60 7.62 -4.48 10.73
C LEU A 60 6.46 -5.42 11.10
N LYS A 61 6.57 -6.15 12.22
CA LYS A 61 5.53 -7.09 12.66
C LYS A 61 4.12 -6.45 12.74
N PRO A 62 3.94 -5.22 13.27
CA PRO A 62 2.64 -4.57 13.30
C PRO A 62 2.09 -4.26 11.89
N LEU A 63 2.96 -3.97 10.92
CA LEU A 63 2.56 -3.72 9.54
C LEU A 63 2.11 -5.01 8.84
N SER A 64 2.56 -6.18 9.31
CA SER A 64 2.10 -7.47 8.76
C SER A 64 0.59 -7.65 8.93
N ALA A 65 0.04 -7.28 10.09
CA ALA A 65 -1.40 -7.34 10.33
C ALA A 65 -2.17 -6.36 9.43
N TYR A 66 -1.66 -5.14 9.28
CA TYR A 66 -2.23 -4.14 8.38
C TYR A 66 -2.27 -4.62 6.92
N GLY A 67 -1.20 -5.31 6.46
CA GLY A 67 -1.15 -5.90 5.12
C GLY A 67 -2.05 -7.13 4.92
N GLN A 68 -2.27 -7.94 5.96
CA GLN A 68 -3.22 -9.07 5.91
C GLN A 68 -4.68 -8.61 5.78
N MET A 69 -4.98 -7.38 6.22
CA MET A 69 -6.29 -6.74 6.12
C MET A 69 -6.31 -5.62 5.06
N ALA A 70 -5.52 -5.76 3.99
CA ALA A 70 -5.36 -4.71 2.99
C ALA A 70 -6.68 -4.25 2.35
N LEU A 71 -7.59 -5.16 2.02
CA LEU A 71 -8.88 -4.84 1.42
C LEU A 71 -9.80 -4.17 2.44
N THR A 72 -9.88 -4.70 3.66
CA THR A 72 -10.65 -4.09 4.75
C THR A 72 -10.15 -2.67 5.04
N ASN A 73 -8.83 -2.50 5.19
CA ASN A 73 -8.23 -1.20 5.50
C ASN A 73 -8.42 -0.21 4.36
N TYR A 74 -8.30 -0.65 3.10
CA TYR A 74 -8.59 0.18 1.93
C TYR A 74 -10.04 0.70 1.94
N LEU A 75 -11.01 -0.19 2.17
CA LEU A 75 -12.42 0.18 2.24
C LEU A 75 -12.71 1.12 3.41
N LEU A 76 -12.19 0.80 4.61
CA LEU A 76 -12.33 1.66 5.79
C LEU A 76 -11.74 3.04 5.55
N HIS A 77 -10.51 3.13 5.02
CA HIS A 77 -9.88 4.41 4.72
C HIS A 77 -10.70 5.19 3.70
N THR A 78 -11.18 4.54 2.64
CA THR A 78 -12.01 5.18 1.62
C THR A 78 -13.31 5.72 2.22
N VAL A 79 -14.03 4.92 3.00
CA VAL A 79 -15.28 5.32 3.65
C VAL A 79 -15.04 6.50 4.59
N ILE A 80 -14.00 6.45 5.42
CA ILE A 80 -13.65 7.53 6.36
C ILE A 80 -13.30 8.80 5.58
N SER A 81 -12.41 8.71 4.59
CA SER A 81 -12.00 9.87 3.78
C SER A 81 -13.18 10.48 3.04
N VAL A 82 -13.97 9.68 2.32
CA VAL A 82 -15.15 10.19 1.60
C VAL A 82 -16.13 10.84 2.58
N SER A 83 -16.39 10.24 3.73
CA SER A 83 -17.28 10.79 4.75
C SER A 83 -16.74 12.10 5.36
N LEU A 84 -15.43 12.22 5.57
CA LEU A 84 -14.85 13.45 6.08
C LEU A 84 -14.88 14.56 5.02
N PHE A 85 -14.51 14.28 3.78
CA PHE A 85 -14.35 15.30 2.76
C PHE A 85 -15.66 15.72 2.09
N VAL A 86 -16.57 14.78 1.83
CA VAL A 86 -17.80 15.04 1.06
C VAL A 86 -18.89 15.65 1.96
N PRO A 87 -19.52 14.91 2.91
CA PRO A 87 -20.54 15.49 3.78
C PRO A 87 -19.95 16.38 4.88
N GLY A 88 -18.69 16.19 5.28
CA GLY A 88 -18.02 17.06 6.24
C GLY A 88 -17.62 18.44 5.68
N HIS A 89 -17.88 18.73 4.39
CA HIS A 89 -17.53 19.98 3.71
C HIS A 89 -16.06 20.40 3.84
N LEU A 90 -15.19 19.44 4.11
CA LEU A 90 -13.75 19.63 4.26
C LEU A 90 -13.06 19.69 2.88
N TYR A 91 -13.75 19.28 1.82
CA TYR A 91 -13.26 19.41 0.45
C TYR A 91 -12.83 20.86 0.14
N ARG A 92 -11.57 21.04 -0.27
CA ARG A 92 -10.90 22.34 -0.51
C ARG A 92 -10.70 23.28 0.69
N LYS A 93 -11.18 22.93 1.89
CA LYS A 93 -10.96 23.73 3.11
C LYS A 93 -9.68 23.35 3.85
N ILE A 94 -9.21 22.11 3.66
CA ILE A 94 -8.01 21.61 4.31
C ILE A 94 -6.82 21.73 3.35
N GLY A 95 -5.69 22.26 3.84
CA GLY A 95 -4.45 22.29 3.08
C GLY A 95 -3.80 20.91 2.98
N LEU A 96 -2.88 20.74 2.02
CA LEU A 96 -2.15 19.48 1.80
C LEU A 96 -1.49 18.94 3.07
N ARG A 97 -0.86 19.82 3.87
CA ARG A 97 -0.18 19.46 5.13
C ARG A 97 -1.14 18.81 6.12
N GLN A 98 -2.31 19.40 6.31
CA GLN A 98 -3.33 18.91 7.22
C GLN A 98 -3.95 17.61 6.72
N GLY A 99 -4.19 17.48 5.40
CA GLY A 99 -4.67 16.24 4.79
C GLY A 99 -3.70 15.08 5.01
N VAL A 100 -2.40 15.29 4.81
CA VAL A 100 -1.37 14.29 5.08
C VAL A 100 -1.36 13.87 6.54
N LEU A 101 -1.45 14.82 7.48
CA LEU A 101 -1.50 14.52 8.92
C LEU A 101 -2.72 13.66 9.27
N ILE A 102 -3.90 13.97 8.72
CA ILE A 102 -5.12 13.18 8.92
C ILE A 102 -4.92 11.76 8.37
N SER A 103 -4.40 11.61 7.16
CA SER A 103 -4.16 10.28 6.58
C SER A 103 -3.16 9.47 7.38
N VAL A 104 -2.04 10.05 7.82
CA VAL A 104 -1.06 9.36 8.66
C VAL A 104 -1.68 8.93 9.99
N PHE A 105 -2.45 9.82 10.62
CA PHE A 105 -3.15 9.52 11.87
C PHE A 105 -4.14 8.36 11.70
N LEU A 106 -4.95 8.38 10.65
CA LEU A 106 -5.88 7.29 10.33
C LEU A 106 -5.14 5.98 10.06
N THR A 107 -4.03 6.01 9.33
CA THR A 107 -3.21 4.82 9.08
C THR A 107 -2.65 4.23 10.39
N VAL A 108 -2.16 5.05 11.31
CA VAL A 108 -1.66 4.56 12.62
C VAL A 108 -2.78 3.87 13.40
N ILE A 109 -3.98 4.47 13.44
CA ILE A 109 -5.15 3.85 14.09
C ILE A 109 -5.50 2.52 13.42
N GLN A 110 -5.55 2.47 12.09
CA GLN A 110 -5.87 1.25 11.35
C GLN A 110 -4.83 0.15 11.56
N ILE A 111 -3.55 0.47 11.70
CA ILE A 111 -2.51 -0.50 12.04
C ILE A 111 -2.83 -1.12 13.41
N THR A 112 -3.10 -0.31 14.44
CA THR A 112 -3.41 -0.81 15.78
C THR A 112 -4.68 -1.65 15.78
N LEU A 113 -5.74 -1.19 15.12
CA LEU A 113 -7.00 -1.93 14.97
C LEU A 113 -6.81 -3.26 14.22
N SER A 114 -6.00 -3.28 13.17
CA SER A 114 -5.71 -4.51 12.41
C SER A 114 -4.97 -5.55 13.25
N ASN A 115 -4.00 -5.10 14.07
CA ASN A 115 -3.29 -5.98 14.98
C ASN A 115 -4.23 -6.56 16.04
N TRP A 116 -5.05 -5.72 16.66
CA TRP A 116 -6.05 -6.16 17.63
C TRP A 116 -7.06 -7.14 17.00
N TRP A 117 -7.55 -6.84 15.80
CA TRP A 117 -8.52 -7.68 15.10
C TRP A 117 -7.96 -9.07 14.80
N LEU A 118 -6.74 -9.16 14.26
CA LEU A 118 -6.11 -10.44 13.94
C LEU A 118 -5.63 -11.23 15.16
N CYS A 119 -5.62 -10.65 16.35
CA CYS A 119 -5.50 -11.42 17.59
C CYS A 119 -6.73 -12.29 17.83
N HIS A 120 -7.93 -11.84 17.43
CA HIS A 120 -9.20 -12.54 17.66
C HIS A 120 -9.71 -13.31 16.43
N PHE A 121 -9.47 -12.79 15.23
CA PHE A 121 -9.98 -13.32 13.97
C PHE A 121 -8.86 -13.75 13.01
N ARG A 122 -9.18 -14.63 12.07
CA ARG A 122 -8.23 -15.15 11.08
C ARG A 122 -8.04 -14.23 9.88
N PHE A 123 -9.07 -13.49 9.52
CA PHE A 123 -9.12 -12.64 8.33
C PHE A 123 -9.77 -11.30 8.67
N GLY A 124 -9.49 -10.27 7.87
CA GLY A 124 -10.30 -9.06 7.89
C GLY A 124 -11.73 -9.33 7.38
N PRO A 125 -12.72 -8.52 7.79
CA PRO A 125 -14.11 -8.69 7.39
C PRO A 125 -14.30 -8.74 5.87
N ALA A 126 -13.66 -7.83 5.12
CA ALA A 126 -13.80 -7.76 3.67
C ALA A 126 -13.08 -8.92 2.97
N GLU A 127 -11.90 -9.30 3.45
CA GLU A 127 -11.15 -10.45 2.94
C GLU A 127 -11.92 -11.75 3.17
N TRP A 128 -12.57 -11.89 4.33
CA TRP A 128 -13.43 -13.03 4.63
C TRP A 128 -14.64 -13.08 3.70
N ALA A 129 -15.33 -11.96 3.52
CA ALA A 129 -16.45 -11.87 2.59
C ALA A 129 -16.02 -12.21 1.15
N TRP A 130 -14.88 -11.68 0.72
CA TRP A 130 -14.29 -11.98 -0.59
C TRP A 130 -14.00 -13.47 -0.75
N ARG A 131 -13.37 -14.11 0.24
CA ARG A 131 -13.09 -15.55 0.20
C ARG A 131 -14.37 -16.38 0.19
N CYS A 132 -15.37 -16.03 1.00
CA CYS A 132 -16.65 -16.74 0.99
C CYS A 132 -17.33 -16.63 -0.38
N PHE A 133 -17.23 -15.47 -1.03
CA PHE A 133 -17.75 -15.26 -2.38
C PHE A 133 -16.97 -16.08 -3.44
N THR A 134 -15.63 -16.04 -3.42
CA THR A 134 -14.81 -16.77 -4.41
C THR A 134 -14.95 -18.28 -4.29
N TYR A 135 -14.99 -18.82 -3.07
CA TYR A 135 -15.02 -20.27 -2.84
C TYR A 135 -16.45 -20.83 -2.70
N GLY A 136 -17.46 -19.96 -2.58
CA GLY A 136 -18.86 -20.38 -2.35
C GLY A 136 -19.07 -21.11 -1.02
N GLN A 137 -18.12 -21.03 -0.09
CA GLN A 137 -18.15 -21.73 1.19
C GLN A 137 -17.84 -20.76 2.34
N LEU A 138 -18.60 -20.87 3.44
CA LEU A 138 -18.40 -20.07 4.64
C LEU A 138 -17.10 -20.49 5.34
N GLN A 139 -16.09 -19.62 5.28
CA GLN A 139 -14.81 -19.84 5.92
C GLN A 139 -14.89 -19.57 7.44
N PRO A 140 -14.19 -20.33 8.30
CA PRO A 140 -14.20 -20.06 9.74
C PRO A 140 -13.44 -18.77 10.06
N LEU A 141 -14.16 -17.77 10.59
CA LEU A 141 -13.62 -16.43 10.86
C LEU A 141 -12.88 -16.33 12.20
N LYS A 142 -13.37 -16.99 13.25
CA LYS A 142 -12.79 -16.95 14.60
C LYS A 142 -11.59 -17.90 14.68
N LYS A 143 -10.49 -17.48 15.30
CA LYS A 143 -9.41 -18.42 15.66
C LYS A 143 -9.96 -19.37 16.73
N SER A 144 -9.89 -20.67 16.48
CA SER A 144 -10.06 -21.66 17.54
C SER A 144 -8.96 -21.41 18.58
N GLY A 145 -9.36 -21.05 19.80
CA GLY A 145 -8.46 -20.92 20.94
C GLY A 145 -7.90 -22.26 21.35
#